data_AF-A0AAJ2SH91-F1
#
_entry.id   AF-A0AAJ2SH91-F1
#
_cell.length_a   1.000
_cell.length_b   1.000
_cell.length_c   1.000
_cell.angle_alpha   90.00
_cell.angle_beta   90.00
_cell.angle_gamma   90.00
#
_symmetry.space_group_name_H-M   'P 1'
#
loop_
_entity.id
_entity.type
_entity.pdbx_description
1 polymer ?
#
loop_
_entity_poly.entity_id
_entity_poly.type
_entity_poly.pdbx_seq_one_letter_code
_entity_poly.pdbx_strand_id
1 'polypeptide(L)'
;MKTFYTFFLFLICNYFYAQTDDSFIKEIKEYVIKIDSINKLDLYNTNYVISISDGIIEMNNKVVGGYGIRTLSDIENNFIYRINYGGGTDLYIHKTYYYQTNKLCYAVFEINDYKNKLGKIYLKEEFYKNDKKISSIVTVNKLDEKNRNETDISLFDDGVKYFNDKKNNSH
;
A
#
# COMPACT_ATOMS: atom_id res chain seq x y z
N MET A 1 -55.16 26.15 -2.59
CA MET A 1 -54.23 25.96 -1.44
C MET A 1 -53.69 24.52 -1.37
N LYS A 2 -53.19 23.97 -2.49
CA LYS A 2 -52.70 22.56 -2.56
C LYS A 2 -51.50 22.33 -3.50
N THR A 3 -50.82 23.38 -3.92
CA THR A 3 -49.71 23.28 -4.90
C THR A 3 -48.37 23.82 -4.39
N PHE A 4 -48.30 24.29 -3.13
CA PHE A 4 -47.07 24.87 -2.58
C PHE A 4 -46.22 23.90 -1.73
N TYR A 5 -46.75 22.74 -1.36
CA TYR A 5 -46.04 21.80 -0.48
C TYR A 5 -45.13 20.81 -1.22
N THR A 6 -45.29 20.64 -2.53
CA THR A 6 -44.54 19.63 -3.27
C THR A 6 -43.12 20.06 -3.64
N PHE A 7 -42.82 21.37 -3.64
CA PHE A 7 -41.49 21.88 -4.00
C PHE A 7 -40.48 21.83 -2.83
N PHE A 8 -40.95 21.85 -1.59
CA PHE A 8 -40.06 21.81 -0.42
C PHE A 8 -39.58 20.40 -0.07
N LEU A 9 -40.28 19.35 -0.51
CA LEU A 9 -39.87 17.96 -0.28
C LEU A 9 -38.70 17.52 -1.18
N PHE A 10 -38.47 18.19 -2.32
CA PHE A 10 -37.40 17.84 -3.26
C PHE A 10 -36.02 18.41 -2.87
N LEU A 11 -35.96 19.37 -1.94
CA LEU A 11 -34.71 19.96 -1.47
C LEU A 11 -34.06 19.18 -0.31
N ILE A 12 -34.81 18.34 0.40
CA ILE A 12 -34.29 17.55 1.53
C ILE A 12 -33.57 16.27 1.04
N CYS A 13 -33.86 15.82 -0.19
CA CYS A 13 -33.29 14.57 -0.72
C CYS A 13 -31.93 14.72 -1.42
N ASN A 14 -31.35 15.93 -1.53
CA ASN A 14 -30.06 16.15 -2.23
C ASN A 14 -28.87 16.41 -1.29
N TYR A 15 -29.05 16.39 0.03
CA TYR A 15 -27.96 16.68 0.98
C TYR A 15 -27.10 15.47 1.40
N PHE A 16 -27.31 14.29 0.82
CA PHE A 16 -26.54 13.10 1.13
C PHE A 16 -25.80 12.51 -0.08
N TYR A 17 -25.30 13.36 -0.98
CA TYR A 17 -24.12 12.95 -1.74
C TYR A 17 -22.93 12.98 -0.77
N ALA A 18 -22.64 11.80 -0.26
CA ALA A 18 -21.47 11.47 0.54
C ALA A 18 -20.21 12.03 -0.14
N GLN A 19 -19.72 13.15 0.38
CA GLN A 19 -18.32 13.54 0.25
C GLN A 19 -17.54 12.49 1.05
N THR A 20 -17.20 11.37 0.43
CA THR A 20 -16.31 10.39 1.03
C THR A 20 -14.96 11.04 1.26
N ASP A 21 -14.63 11.36 2.51
CA ASP A 21 -13.31 11.32 3.14
C ASP A 21 -12.07 11.79 2.32
N ASP A 22 -12.26 12.70 1.35
CA ASP A 22 -11.18 13.21 0.48
C ASP A 22 -10.08 13.90 1.28
N SER A 23 -10.41 14.56 2.40
CA SER A 23 -9.42 15.19 3.27
C SER A 23 -8.46 14.18 3.87
N PHE A 24 -8.96 13.04 4.35
CA PHE A 24 -8.13 12.02 4.98
C PHE A 24 -7.29 11.24 3.97
N ILE A 25 -7.85 10.93 2.79
CA ILE A 25 -7.07 10.35 1.70
C ILE A 25 -5.96 11.32 1.25
N LYS A 26 -6.26 12.62 1.18
CA LYS A 26 -5.28 13.66 0.87
C LYS A 26 -4.18 13.74 1.93
N GLU A 27 -4.52 13.74 3.21
CA GLU A 27 -3.55 13.70 4.33
C GLU A 27 -2.63 12.48 4.23
N ILE A 28 -3.18 11.30 3.96
CA ILE A 28 -2.37 10.08 3.73
C ILE A 28 -1.42 10.29 2.56
N LYS A 29 -1.90 10.81 1.43
CA LYS A 29 -1.05 11.05 0.24
C LYS A 29 0.06 12.05 0.53
N GLU A 30 -0.23 13.13 1.25
CA GLU A 30 0.78 14.12 1.68
C GLU A 30 1.83 13.49 2.60
N TYR A 31 1.39 12.66 3.55
CA TYR A 31 2.28 11.87 4.40
C TYR A 31 3.18 10.94 3.58
N VAL A 32 2.61 10.19 2.63
CA VAL A 32 3.36 9.29 1.73
C VAL A 32 4.38 10.07 0.89
N ILE A 33 4.01 11.22 0.33
CA ILE A 33 4.93 12.07 -0.45
C ILE A 33 6.09 12.56 0.42
N LYS A 34 5.80 13.02 1.65
CA LYS A 34 6.84 13.42 2.61
C LYS A 34 7.81 12.27 2.85
N ILE A 35 7.28 11.10 3.16
CA ILE A 35 8.07 9.89 3.39
C ILE A 35 8.93 9.52 2.18
N ASP A 36 8.35 9.46 0.98
CA ASP A 36 9.05 9.06 -0.23
C ASP A 36 10.14 10.05 -0.60
N SER A 37 9.95 11.34 -0.29
CA SER A 37 10.98 12.36 -0.45
C SER A 37 12.20 12.08 0.44
N ILE A 38 11.99 11.59 1.67
CA ILE A 38 13.06 11.23 2.61
C ILE A 38 13.79 9.97 2.11
N ASN A 39 13.04 8.99 1.58
CA ASN A 39 13.61 7.74 1.08
C ASN A 39 14.52 7.92 -0.15
N LYS A 40 14.42 9.07 -0.83
CA LYS A 40 15.28 9.48 -1.97
C LYS A 40 16.55 10.22 -1.55
N LEU A 41 16.69 10.62 -0.28
CA LEU A 41 17.91 11.25 0.22
C LEU A 41 19.00 10.18 0.43
N ASP A 42 20.22 10.46 -0.02
CA ASP A 42 21.36 9.59 0.23
C ASP A 42 21.60 9.43 1.74
N LEU A 43 21.86 8.19 2.14
CA LEU A 43 21.83 7.56 3.48
C LEU A 43 22.53 8.27 4.65
N TYR A 44 23.15 9.44 4.47
CA TYR A 44 24.18 9.94 5.38
C TYR A 44 23.76 11.04 6.36
N ASN A 45 22.51 11.53 6.37
CA ASN A 45 22.13 12.54 7.37
C ASN A 45 20.62 12.68 7.59
N THR A 46 19.95 11.64 8.09
CA THR A 46 18.52 11.75 8.41
C THR A 46 18.25 11.28 9.84
N ASN A 47 17.29 11.91 10.53
CA ASN A 47 16.76 11.47 11.84
C ASN A 47 15.98 10.14 11.76
N TYR A 48 16.31 9.30 10.78
CA TYR A 48 15.60 8.07 10.45
C TYR A 48 16.58 6.90 10.45
N VAL A 49 16.15 5.80 11.04
CA VAL A 49 16.86 4.53 11.02
C VAL A 49 16.46 3.78 9.75
N ILE A 50 17.45 3.28 9.02
CA ILE A 50 17.24 2.47 7.81
C ILE A 50 17.69 1.04 8.11
N SER A 51 16.84 0.07 7.83
CA SER A 51 17.15 -1.36 7.91
C SER A 51 16.88 -2.01 6.56
N ILE A 52 17.82 -2.81 6.08
CA ILE A 52 17.69 -3.59 4.84
C ILE A 52 17.87 -5.05 5.21
N SER A 53 17.00 -5.91 4.70
CA SER A 53 17.07 -7.36 4.85
C SER A 53 16.71 -8.00 3.53
N ASP A 54 17.61 -8.81 3.00
CA ASP A 54 17.41 -9.54 1.75
C ASP A 54 17.43 -11.06 1.99
N GLY A 55 16.72 -11.80 1.15
CA GLY A 55 16.64 -13.25 1.23
C GLY A 55 16.32 -13.91 -0.12
N ILE A 56 16.47 -15.23 -0.17
CA ILE A 56 16.18 -16.05 -1.36
C ILE A 56 14.82 -16.74 -1.21
N ILE A 57 14.17 -17.02 -2.34
CA ILE A 57 12.92 -17.79 -2.40
C ILE A 57 13.24 -19.13 -3.04
N GLU A 58 12.95 -20.22 -2.34
CA GLU A 58 13.17 -21.57 -2.81
C GLU A 58 11.85 -22.32 -3.03
N MET A 59 11.76 -23.05 -4.15
CA MET A 59 10.67 -23.97 -4.45
C MET A 59 11.26 -25.32 -4.83
N ASN A 60 10.92 -26.38 -4.09
CA ASN A 60 11.48 -27.72 -4.27
C ASN A 60 13.03 -27.73 -4.27
N ASN A 61 13.65 -27.06 -3.29
CA ASN A 61 15.11 -26.90 -3.14
C ASN A 61 15.83 -26.24 -4.33
N LYS A 62 15.09 -25.49 -5.16
CA LYS A 62 15.65 -24.65 -6.22
C LYS A 62 15.36 -23.19 -5.92
N VAL A 63 16.36 -22.34 -6.06
CA VAL A 63 16.18 -20.89 -5.98
C VAL A 63 15.32 -20.46 -7.17
N VAL A 64 14.14 -19.93 -6.88
CA VAL A 64 13.17 -19.44 -7.88
C VAL A 64 12.98 -17.93 -7.81
N GLY A 65 13.66 -17.26 -6.88
CA GLY A 65 13.54 -15.83 -6.69
C GLY A 65 14.31 -15.32 -5.48
N GLY A 66 14.02 -14.06 -5.12
CA GLY A 66 14.51 -13.41 -3.92
C GLY A 66 13.55 -12.32 -3.46
N TYR A 67 13.68 -11.93 -2.20
CA TYR A 67 12.95 -10.81 -1.64
C TYR A 67 13.92 -9.84 -0.96
N GLY A 68 13.53 -8.58 -0.89
CA GLY A 68 14.27 -7.53 -0.20
C GLY A 68 13.32 -6.61 0.55
N ILE A 69 13.56 -6.42 1.83
CA ILE A 69 12.76 -5.58 2.71
C ILE A 69 13.62 -4.38 3.10
N ARG A 70 13.15 -3.18 2.77
CA ARG A 70 13.70 -1.92 3.25
C ARG A 70 12.73 -1.29 4.23
N THR A 71 13.21 -1.00 5.43
CA THR A 71 12.45 -0.31 6.48
C THR A 71 13.07 1.06 6.74
N LEU A 72 12.22 2.08 6.86
CA LEU A 72 12.57 3.41 7.35
C LEU A 72 11.74 3.68 8.62
N SER A 73 12.37 4.17 9.68
CA SER A 73 11.66 4.58 10.90
C SER A 73 12.20 5.88 11.49
N ASP A 74 11.34 6.76 11.99
CA ASP A 74 11.74 7.99 12.70
C ASP A 74 11.77 7.82 14.23
N ILE A 75 12.11 8.91 14.93
CA ILE A 75 12.11 9.00 16.41
C ILE A 75 10.72 8.80 17.04
N GLU A 76 9.64 9.01 16.27
CA GLU A 76 8.25 8.80 16.72
C GLU A 76 7.77 7.37 16.43
N ASN A 77 8.64 6.50 15.91
CA ASN A 77 8.32 5.15 15.45
C ASN A 77 7.23 5.14 14.37
N ASN A 78 7.21 6.13 13.47
CA ASN A 78 6.50 6.02 12.21
C ASN A 78 7.32 5.13 11.27
N PHE A 79 6.72 4.08 10.72
CA PHE A 79 7.44 3.06 9.96
C PHE A 79 6.99 3.00 8.51
N ILE A 80 7.94 2.76 7.62
CA ILE A 80 7.68 2.53 6.21
C ILE A 80 8.37 1.25 5.84
N TYR A 81 7.60 0.32 5.30
CA TYR A 81 8.10 -0.97 4.86
C TYR A 81 7.93 -1.06 3.36
N ARG A 82 9.04 -1.22 2.66
CA ARG A 82 9.07 -1.54 1.25
C ARG A 82 9.51 -2.98 1.10
N ILE A 83 8.62 -3.82 0.58
CA ILE A 83 8.87 -5.23 0.32
C ILE A 83 8.95 -5.42 -1.18
N ASN A 84 10.16 -5.73 -1.63
CA ASN A 84 10.43 -6.16 -2.98
C ASN A 84 10.32 -7.69 -3.00
N TYR A 85 9.48 -8.22 -3.87
CA TYR A 85 9.37 -9.65 -4.10
C TYR A 85 9.62 -9.93 -5.59
N GLY A 86 10.70 -10.64 -5.88
CA GLY A 86 11.00 -11.12 -7.22
C GLY A 86 10.92 -12.64 -7.25
N GLY A 87 9.83 -13.19 -7.78
CA GLY A 87 9.64 -14.64 -7.90
C GLY A 87 9.01 -15.01 -9.25
N GLY A 88 9.49 -16.10 -9.85
CA GLY A 88 9.14 -16.50 -11.21
C GLY A 88 9.98 -15.77 -12.28
N THR A 89 10.07 -16.31 -13.49
CA THR A 89 10.91 -15.76 -14.56
C THR A 89 10.36 -14.46 -15.18
N ASP A 90 9.11 -14.11 -14.89
CA ASP A 90 8.32 -13.22 -15.77
C ASP A 90 7.73 -11.99 -15.05
N LEU A 91 7.53 -12.02 -13.72
CA LEU A 91 6.82 -10.96 -12.98
C LEU A 91 7.64 -10.45 -11.79
N TYR A 92 7.46 -9.16 -11.49
CA TYR A 92 8.04 -8.51 -10.33
C TYR A 92 6.93 -7.92 -9.46
N ILE A 93 6.84 -8.38 -8.21
CA ILE A 93 5.82 -7.96 -7.25
C ILE A 93 6.44 -6.97 -6.26
N HIS A 94 5.77 -5.84 -6.09
CA HIS A 94 6.18 -4.82 -5.15
C HIS A 94 5.05 -4.54 -4.17
N LYS A 95 5.32 -4.69 -2.88
CA LYS A 95 4.36 -4.36 -1.82
C LYS A 95 4.97 -3.29 -0.91
N THR A 96 4.25 -2.21 -0.66
CA THR A 96 4.70 -1.13 0.23
C THR A 96 3.63 -0.86 1.26
N TYR A 97 4.03 -0.72 2.51
CA TYR A 97 3.16 -0.47 3.64
C TYR A 97 3.66 0.74 4.42
N TYR A 98 2.75 1.67 4.69
CA TYR A 98 3.04 2.90 5.42
C TYR A 98 2.30 2.88 6.75
N TYR A 99 3.04 3.08 7.83
CA TYR A 99 2.53 3.09 9.19
C TYR A 99 2.73 4.45 9.83
N GLN A 100 1.65 5.00 10.32
CA GLN A 100 1.66 6.19 11.16
C GLN A 100 1.33 5.77 12.58
N THR A 101 2.22 6.04 13.53
CA THR A 101 2.05 5.69 14.95
C THR A 101 1.67 4.21 15.15
N ASN A 102 2.41 3.29 14.53
CA ASN A 102 2.19 1.84 14.55
C ASN A 102 0.86 1.36 13.95
N LYS A 103 0.12 2.20 13.22
CA LYS A 103 -1.10 1.81 12.51
C LYS A 103 -0.90 1.90 11.02
N LEU A 104 -1.32 0.85 10.30
CA LEU A 104 -1.30 0.86 8.83
C LEU A 104 -2.26 1.96 8.35
N CYS A 105 -1.74 2.92 7.57
CA CYS A 105 -2.54 3.99 6.98
C CYS A 105 -2.63 3.87 5.45
N TYR A 106 -1.64 3.24 4.81
CA TYR A 106 -1.60 3.08 3.37
C TYR A 106 -0.86 1.81 2.96
N ALA A 107 -1.39 1.09 1.97
CA ALA A 107 -0.73 -0.06 1.36
C ALA A 107 -0.81 0.01 -0.16
N VAL A 108 0.28 -0.37 -0.82
CA VAL A 108 0.40 -0.42 -2.28
C VAL A 108 0.87 -1.81 -2.67
N PHE A 109 0.21 -2.41 -3.65
CA PHE A 109 0.62 -3.65 -4.27
C PHE A 109 0.67 -3.47 -5.78
N GLU A 110 1.87 -3.59 -6.33
CA GLU A 110 2.14 -3.45 -7.75
C GLU A 110 2.67 -4.77 -8.31
N ILE A 111 2.25 -5.10 -9.53
CA ILE A 111 2.85 -6.17 -10.33
C ILE A 111 3.36 -5.54 -11.62
N ASN A 112 4.62 -5.83 -11.95
CA ASN A 112 5.30 -5.35 -13.15
C ASN A 112 5.76 -6.54 -13.99
N ASP A 113 5.66 -6.41 -15.31
CA ASP A 113 6.18 -7.41 -16.26
C ASP A 113 7.69 -7.20 -16.48
N TYR A 114 8.50 -8.23 -16.18
CA TYR A 114 9.95 -8.19 -16.32
C TYR A 114 10.38 -8.18 -17.81
N LYS A 115 9.60 -8.82 -18.69
CA LYS A 115 9.90 -8.94 -20.13
C LYS A 115 9.64 -7.66 -20.90
N ASN A 116 8.66 -6.85 -20.49
CA ASN A 116 8.23 -5.64 -21.19
C ASN A 116 8.75 -4.32 -20.56
N LYS A 117 9.98 -4.31 -20.03
CA LYS A 117 10.62 -3.11 -19.44
C LYS A 117 9.73 -2.40 -18.40
N LEU A 118 9.31 -3.11 -17.35
CA LEU A 118 8.62 -2.54 -16.18
C LEU A 118 7.23 -1.93 -16.47
N GLY A 119 6.53 -2.44 -17.49
CA GLY A 119 5.12 -2.11 -17.65
C GLY A 119 4.32 -2.56 -16.43
N LYS A 120 3.77 -1.62 -15.67
CA LYS A 120 2.85 -1.87 -14.55
C LYS A 120 1.62 -2.61 -15.09
N ILE A 121 1.45 -3.87 -14.72
CA ILE A 121 0.32 -4.71 -15.17
C ILE A 121 -0.85 -4.66 -14.20
N TYR A 122 -0.55 -4.41 -12.92
CA TYR A 122 -1.52 -4.33 -11.83
C TYR A 122 -1.04 -3.35 -10.76
N LEU A 123 -1.97 -2.59 -10.20
CA LEU A 123 -1.76 -1.74 -9.03
C LEU A 123 -3.01 -1.78 -8.17
N LYS A 124 -2.83 -2.04 -6.88
CA LYS A 124 -3.84 -1.93 -5.84
C LYS A 124 -3.33 -1.02 -4.75
N GLU A 125 -4.06 0.05 -4.50
CA GLU A 125 -3.81 1.00 -3.42
C GLU A 125 -4.95 0.83 -2.40
N GLU A 126 -4.62 0.74 -1.12
CA GLU A 126 -5.59 0.65 -0.03
C GLU A 126 -5.28 1.69 1.05
N PHE A 127 -6.30 2.43 1.46
CA PHE A 127 -6.23 3.49 2.46
C PHE A 127 -6.95 3.05 3.73
N TYR A 128 -6.36 3.35 4.87
CA TYR A 128 -6.79 2.82 6.17
C TYR A 128 -6.92 3.92 7.22
N LYS A 129 -7.96 3.81 8.05
CA LYS A 129 -8.18 4.66 9.22
C LYS A 129 -8.68 3.82 10.38
N ASN A 130 -8.03 3.91 11.54
CA ASN A 130 -8.40 3.14 12.73
C ASN A 130 -8.59 1.64 12.41
N ASP A 131 -7.62 1.07 11.70
CA ASP A 131 -7.57 -0.36 11.34
C ASP A 131 -8.73 -0.81 10.42
N LYS A 132 -9.44 0.14 9.80
CA LYS A 132 -10.50 -0.11 8.81
C LYS A 132 -10.09 0.43 7.45
N LYS A 133 -10.32 -0.35 6.41
CA LYS A 133 -10.16 0.11 5.02
C LYS A 133 -11.24 1.14 4.70
N ILE A 134 -10.81 2.33 4.30
CA ILE A 134 -11.70 3.43 3.93
C ILE A 134 -11.84 3.57 2.41
N SER A 135 -10.82 3.17 1.65
CA SER A 135 -10.82 3.24 0.19
C SER A 135 -9.87 2.21 -0.39
N SER A 136 -10.17 1.77 -1.62
CA SER A 136 -9.29 0.94 -2.43
C SER A 136 -9.39 1.33 -3.89
N ILE A 137 -8.24 1.49 -4.53
CA ILE A 137 -8.13 1.83 -5.95
C ILE A 137 -7.40 0.68 -6.61
N VAL A 138 -7.99 0.13 -7.67
CA VAL A 138 -7.38 -0.96 -8.45
C VAL A 138 -7.25 -0.52 -9.89
N THR A 139 -6.03 -0.55 -10.41
CA THR A 139 -5.70 -0.31 -11.82
C THR A 139 -5.18 -1.61 -12.41
N VAL A 140 -5.84 -2.09 -13.48
CA VAL A 140 -5.45 -3.31 -14.19
C VAL A 140 -5.20 -2.97 -15.65
N ASN A 141 -3.99 -3.25 -16.14
CA ASN A 141 -3.60 -2.94 -17.52
C ASN A 141 -3.54 -4.18 -18.40
N LYS A 142 -2.72 -5.17 -18.02
CA LYS A 142 -2.43 -6.38 -18.82
C LYS A 142 -2.25 -7.60 -17.92
N LEU A 143 -3.22 -7.85 -17.04
CA LEU A 143 -3.18 -8.99 -16.14
C LEU A 143 -3.79 -10.22 -16.82
N ASP A 144 -2.95 -11.14 -17.25
CA ASP A 144 -3.39 -12.44 -17.78
C ASP A 144 -4.13 -13.24 -16.71
N GLU A 145 -5.10 -14.07 -17.12
CA GLU A 145 -5.89 -14.90 -16.19
C GLU A 145 -5.02 -15.79 -15.30
N LYS A 146 -3.91 -16.31 -15.84
CA LYS A 146 -2.92 -17.11 -15.10
C LYS A 146 -2.35 -16.39 -13.87
N ASN A 147 -2.28 -15.06 -13.91
CA ASN A 147 -1.67 -14.24 -12.87
C ASN A 147 -2.71 -13.60 -11.93
N ARG A 148 -4.02 -13.85 -12.14
CA ARG A 148 -5.08 -13.29 -11.28
C ARG A 148 -4.99 -13.77 -9.84
N ASN A 149 -4.57 -15.00 -9.61
CA ASN A 149 -4.45 -15.55 -8.26
C ASN A 149 -3.41 -14.78 -7.41
N GLU A 150 -2.41 -14.18 -8.05
CA GLU A 150 -1.43 -13.32 -7.36
C GLU A 150 -2.06 -12.03 -6.82
N THR A 151 -3.26 -11.65 -7.32
CA THR A 151 -3.93 -10.40 -6.96
C THR A 151 -4.89 -10.51 -5.78
N ASP A 152 -5.29 -11.74 -5.41
CA ASP A 152 -6.24 -12.00 -4.34
C ASP A 152 -5.55 -12.06 -2.97
N ILE A 153 -5.08 -10.90 -2.52
CA ILE A 153 -4.41 -10.74 -1.23
C ILE A 153 -5.03 -9.64 -0.38
N SER A 154 -5.08 -9.88 0.93
CA SER A 154 -5.41 -8.89 1.95
C SER A 154 -4.14 -8.11 2.30
N LEU A 155 -4.02 -6.85 1.84
CA LEU A 155 -2.84 -6.04 2.16
C LEU A 155 -2.82 -5.65 3.64
N PHE A 156 -3.98 -5.56 4.28
CA PHE A 156 -4.06 -5.29 5.71
C PHE A 156 -3.41 -6.42 6.52
N ASP A 157 -3.85 -7.66 6.32
CA ASP A 157 -3.36 -8.81 7.08
C ASP A 157 -1.88 -9.07 6.79
N ASP A 158 -1.48 -8.97 5.51
CA ASP A 158 -0.09 -9.10 5.10
C ASP A 158 0.78 -8.02 5.77
N GLY A 159 0.33 -6.76 5.75
CA GLY A 159 0.99 -5.65 6.43
C GLY A 159 1.17 -5.90 7.92
N VAL A 160 0.08 -6.21 8.63
CA VAL A 160 0.09 -6.43 10.09
C VAL A 160 1.05 -7.56 10.47
N LYS A 161 1.07 -8.64 9.68
CA LYS A 161 2.02 -9.74 9.86
C LYS A 161 3.46 -9.23 9.79
N TYR A 162 3.83 -8.48 8.75
CA TYR A 162 5.18 -7.94 8.61
C TYR A 162 5.57 -6.99 9.76
N PHE A 163 4.64 -6.15 10.19
CA PHE A 163 4.88 -5.25 11.32
C PHE A 163 5.21 -6.03 12.60
N ASN A 164 4.45 -7.07 12.89
CA ASN A 164 4.66 -7.92 14.07
C ASN A 164 5.96 -8.72 13.99
N ASP A 165 6.27 -9.32 12.84
CA ASP A 165 7.51 -10.08 12.63
C ASP A 165 8.74 -9.19 12.84
N LYS A 166 8.71 -7.93 12.39
CA LYS A 166 9.81 -7.00 12.62
C LYS A 166 9.94 -6.63 14.10
N LYS A 167 8.84 -6.38 14.80
CA LYS A 167 8.83 -6.05 16.23
C LYS A 167 9.44 -7.18 17.07
N ASN A 168 9.11 -8.43 16.74
CA ASN A 168 9.59 -9.60 17.48
C ASN A 168 11.07 -9.92 17.23
N ASN A 169 11.62 -9.58 16.05
CA ASN A 169 13.02 -9.82 15.68
C ASN A 169 13.97 -8.66 16.04
N SER A 170 13.49 -7.64 16.76
CA SER A 170 14.29 -6.47 17.17
C SER A 170 14.71 -6.53 18.66
N HIS A 171 14.63 -7.71 19.28
CA HIS A 171 15.10 -8.04 20.64
C HIS A 171 16.23 -9.06 20.57
#